data_AF-A0A348UYJ5-F1
#
_entry.id   AF-A0A348UYJ5-F1
#
_cell.length_a   1.000
_cell.length_b   1.000
_cell.length_c   1.000
_cell.angle_alpha   90.00
_cell.angle_beta   90.00
_cell.angle_gamma   90.00
#
_symmetry.space_group_name_H-M   'P 1'
#
loop_
_entity.id
_entity.type
_entity.pdbx_description
1 polymer ?
#
loop_
_entity_poly.entity_id
_entity_poly.type
_entity_poly.pdbx_seq_one_letter_code
_entity_poly.pdbx_strand_id
1 'polypeptide(L)'
;EKQKAREDKKAALKAAELAKELAEKEEKIKQVEVTAQKLAEQLKVIEEKQKAAEEARARALEAQEKAEALVAREQEMAEREARLITLEEKLKRREEEAKKEAEVKKLAAVQSEKAKNQDDIESRIAAFEQTLSMPCPLCRNGSVEEKTTDKGKVFYSCNQKDCRFVSWDKPYHFECPLCKNPYLTEVITSSDTPGLKCPRASCTYSQNNLLPPAQHMAANAAPTEPPPKKKKLVRRVKRRR
;
A
#
# COMPACT_ATOMS: atom_id res chain seq x y z
N GLU A 1 101.06 13.18 -99.35
CA GLU A 1 100.46 14.39 -98.74
C GLU A 1 98.95 14.53 -98.89
N LYS A 2 98.39 14.56 -100.11
CA LYS A 2 96.95 14.86 -100.32
C LYS A 2 95.95 13.87 -99.68
N GLN A 3 96.30 12.59 -99.57
CA GLN A 3 95.44 11.59 -98.91
C GLN A 3 95.41 11.77 -97.39
N LYS A 4 96.56 11.95 -96.74
CA LYS A 4 96.67 12.23 -95.30
C LYS A 4 95.85 13.47 -94.90
N ALA A 5 95.98 14.59 -95.63
CA ALA A 5 95.19 15.80 -95.36
C ALA A 5 93.66 15.61 -95.51
N ARG A 6 93.19 14.69 -96.38
CA ARG A 6 91.76 14.35 -96.50
C ARG A 6 91.29 13.46 -95.36
N GLU A 7 92.13 12.56 -94.87
CA GLU A 7 91.86 11.73 -93.70
C GLU A 7 91.84 12.56 -92.42
N ASP A 8 92.78 13.49 -92.24
CA ASP A 8 92.82 14.44 -91.13
C ASP A 8 91.57 15.34 -91.11
N LYS A 9 91.14 15.84 -92.28
CA LYS A 9 89.90 16.61 -92.40
C LYS A 9 88.64 15.80 -92.07
N LYS A 10 88.59 14.52 -92.47
CA LYS A 10 87.49 13.60 -92.10
C LYS A 10 87.51 13.27 -90.61
N ALA A 11 88.68 13.08 -90.02
CA ALA A 11 88.85 12.87 -88.58
C ALA A 11 88.40 14.11 -87.79
N ALA A 12 88.75 15.32 -88.25
CA ALA A 12 88.32 16.57 -87.62
C ALA A 12 86.79 16.78 -87.68
N LEU A 13 86.14 16.44 -88.80
CA LEU A 13 84.67 16.50 -88.91
C LEU A 13 83.98 15.50 -87.98
N LYS A 14 84.48 14.26 -87.93
CA LYS A 14 83.98 13.23 -87.00
C LYS A 14 84.20 13.62 -85.54
N ALA A 15 85.35 14.21 -85.21
CA ALA A 15 85.63 14.72 -83.87
C ALA A 15 84.68 15.87 -83.50
N ALA A 16 84.36 16.76 -84.43
CA ALA A 16 83.39 17.84 -84.22
C ALA A 16 81.95 17.33 -84.06
N GLU A 17 81.57 16.27 -84.77
CA GLU A 17 80.26 15.61 -84.62
C GLU A 17 80.13 14.91 -83.27
N LEU A 18 81.14 14.12 -82.87
CA LEU A 18 81.20 13.50 -81.55
C LEU A 18 81.20 14.55 -80.43
N ALA A 19 81.86 15.70 -80.61
CA ALA A 19 81.84 16.80 -79.65
C ALA A 19 80.44 17.39 -79.47
N LYS A 20 79.64 17.50 -80.54
CA LYS A 20 78.24 17.94 -80.46
C LYS A 20 77.36 16.92 -79.74
N GLU A 21 77.53 15.64 -80.04
CA GLU A 21 76.79 14.56 -79.35
C GLU A 21 77.14 14.48 -77.86
N LEU A 22 78.41 14.67 -77.51
CA LEU A 22 78.85 14.73 -76.11
C LEU A 22 78.25 15.94 -75.41
N ALA A 23 78.20 17.12 -76.04
CA ALA A 23 77.57 18.30 -75.49
C ALA A 23 76.05 18.12 -75.26
N GLU A 24 75.32 17.49 -76.21
CA GLU A 24 73.89 17.19 -76.05
C GLU A 24 73.65 16.18 -74.91
N LYS A 25 74.51 15.16 -74.78
CA LYS A 25 74.44 14.19 -73.68
C LYS A 25 74.76 14.86 -72.34
N GLU A 26 75.75 15.75 -72.27
CA GLU A 26 76.07 16.53 -71.08
C GLU A 26 74.90 17.44 -70.65
N GLU A 27 74.18 18.05 -71.60
CA GLU A 27 72.99 18.84 -71.29
C GLU A 27 71.86 17.97 -70.72
N LYS A 28 71.61 16.79 -71.31
CA LYS A 28 70.62 15.83 -70.80
C LYS A 28 70.99 15.33 -69.40
N ILE A 29 72.27 15.05 -69.14
CA ILE A 29 72.75 14.66 -67.81
C ILE A 29 72.46 15.76 -66.80
N LYS A 30 72.76 17.03 -67.12
CA LYS A 30 72.43 18.18 -66.25
C LYS A 30 70.94 18.31 -65.97
N GLN A 31 70.09 18.12 -66.99
CA GLN A 31 68.63 18.15 -66.80
C GLN A 31 68.16 17.03 -65.86
N VAL A 32 68.71 15.82 -66.00
CA VAL A 32 68.41 14.67 -65.13
C VAL A 32 68.92 14.89 -63.70
N GLU A 33 70.09 15.51 -63.52
CA GLU A 33 70.60 15.87 -62.19
C GLU A 33 69.68 16.87 -61.49
N VAL A 34 69.19 17.89 -62.20
CA VAL A 34 68.25 18.89 -61.65
C VAL A 34 66.90 18.25 -61.30
N THR A 35 66.38 17.34 -62.13
CA THR A 35 65.13 16.64 -61.79
C THR A 35 65.32 15.69 -60.62
N ALA A 36 66.46 14.98 -60.53
CA ALA A 36 66.81 14.15 -59.39
C ALA A 36 66.91 14.98 -58.10
N GLN A 37 67.51 16.17 -58.15
CA GLN A 37 67.57 17.09 -56.99
C GLN A 37 66.16 17.54 -56.55
N LYS A 38 65.28 17.90 -57.49
CA LYS A 38 63.90 18.28 -57.18
C LYS A 38 63.10 17.13 -56.57
N LEU A 39 63.25 15.91 -57.10
CA LEU A 39 62.60 14.71 -56.55
C LEU A 39 63.12 14.39 -55.15
N ALA A 40 64.43 14.54 -54.91
CA ALA A 40 65.00 14.36 -53.58
C ALA A 40 64.44 15.37 -52.56
N GLU A 41 64.22 16.62 -52.97
CA GLU A 41 63.57 17.63 -52.12
C GLU A 41 62.10 17.29 -51.85
N GLN A 42 61.36 16.82 -52.87
CA GLN A 42 59.98 16.36 -52.69
C GLN A 42 59.87 15.16 -51.75
N LEU A 43 60.81 14.20 -51.83
CA LEU A 43 60.85 13.05 -50.92
C LEU A 43 61.05 13.48 -49.47
N LYS A 44 61.92 14.45 -49.19
CA LYS A 44 62.09 15.00 -47.83
C LYS A 44 60.79 15.60 -47.29
N VAL A 45 60.08 16.37 -48.11
CA VAL A 45 58.78 16.94 -47.72
C VAL A 45 57.73 15.85 -47.46
N ILE A 46 57.74 14.77 -48.24
CA ILE A 46 56.85 13.62 -48.03
C ILE A 46 57.20 12.90 -46.72
N GLU A 47 58.48 12.68 -46.42
CA GLU A 47 58.93 12.07 -45.18
C GLU A 47 58.54 12.90 -43.95
N GLU A 48 58.71 14.22 -43.99
CA GLU A 48 58.27 15.13 -42.92
C GLU A 48 56.75 15.07 -42.71
N LYS A 49 55.97 15.05 -43.80
CA LYS A 49 54.51 14.89 -43.72
C LYS A 49 54.11 13.53 -43.17
N GLN A 50 54.83 12.47 -43.50
CA GLN A 50 54.59 11.12 -42.96
C GLN A 50 54.86 11.07 -41.46
N LYS A 51 55.97 11.65 -41.00
CA LYS A 51 56.27 11.78 -39.55
C LYS A 51 55.21 12.59 -38.82
N ALA A 52 54.81 13.73 -39.36
CA ALA A 52 53.73 14.53 -38.78
C ALA A 52 52.39 13.78 -38.73
N ALA A 53 52.07 12.98 -39.77
CA ALA A 53 50.87 12.16 -39.79
C ALA A 53 50.94 10.99 -38.79
N GLU A 54 52.12 10.40 -38.59
CA GLU A 54 52.35 9.35 -37.60
C GLU A 54 52.23 9.90 -36.17
N GLU A 55 52.85 11.05 -35.88
CA GLU A 55 52.69 11.74 -34.59
C GLU A 55 51.22 12.13 -34.32
N ALA A 56 50.51 12.60 -35.33
CA ALA A 56 49.08 12.91 -35.21
C ALA A 56 48.25 11.65 -34.91
N ARG A 57 48.57 10.51 -35.54
CA ARG A 57 47.93 9.22 -35.24
C ARG A 57 48.25 8.74 -33.83
N ALA A 58 49.50 8.86 -33.39
CA ALA A 58 49.92 8.51 -32.03
C ALA A 58 49.14 9.34 -30.99
N ARG A 59 49.04 10.66 -31.18
CA ARG A 59 48.23 11.54 -30.31
C ARG A 59 46.74 11.17 -30.33
N ALA A 60 46.22 10.75 -31.47
CA ALA A 60 44.83 10.30 -31.58
C ALA A 60 44.59 8.99 -30.81
N LEU A 61 45.52 8.03 -30.88
CA LEU A 61 45.44 6.78 -30.10
C LEU A 61 45.54 7.05 -28.60
N GLU A 62 46.50 7.89 -28.16
CA GLU A 62 46.57 8.29 -26.75
C GLU A 62 45.28 8.99 -26.27
N ALA A 63 44.65 9.79 -27.14
CA ALA A 63 43.38 10.42 -26.81
C ALA A 63 42.24 9.40 -26.72
N GLN A 64 42.22 8.38 -27.58
CA GLN A 64 41.28 7.27 -27.52
C GLN A 64 41.47 6.45 -26.25
N GLU A 65 42.70 6.07 -25.90
CA GLU A 65 43.01 5.35 -24.66
C GLU A 65 42.60 6.15 -23.42
N LYS A 66 42.83 7.47 -23.41
CA LYS A 66 42.36 8.35 -22.32
C LYS A 66 40.84 8.41 -22.27
N ALA A 67 40.16 8.46 -23.41
CA ALA A 67 38.70 8.44 -23.47
C ALA A 67 38.14 7.11 -22.96
N GLU A 68 38.72 5.98 -23.38
CA GLU A 68 38.36 4.65 -22.89
C GLU A 68 38.62 4.49 -21.39
N ALA A 69 39.72 5.03 -20.87
CA ALA A 69 40.00 5.04 -19.44
C ALA A 69 38.98 5.88 -18.64
N LEU A 70 38.51 7.00 -19.20
CA LEU A 70 37.44 7.78 -18.59
C LEU A 70 36.11 7.03 -18.59
N VAL A 71 35.75 6.38 -19.71
CA VAL A 71 34.55 5.54 -19.80
C VAL A 71 34.62 4.37 -18.81
N ALA A 72 35.77 3.72 -18.66
CA ALA A 72 35.96 2.65 -17.67
C ALA A 72 35.77 3.18 -16.23
N ARG A 73 36.31 4.36 -15.92
CA ARG A 73 36.11 5.00 -14.61
C ARG A 73 34.64 5.37 -14.37
N GLU A 74 33.93 5.84 -15.38
CA GLU A 74 32.49 6.13 -15.30
C GLU A 74 31.69 4.86 -15.02
N GLN A 75 32.02 3.75 -15.67
CA GLN A 75 31.40 2.44 -15.41
C GLN A 75 31.63 1.96 -13.97
N GLU A 76 32.86 2.06 -13.45
CA GLU A 76 33.15 1.71 -12.05
C GLU A 76 32.34 2.57 -11.05
N MET A 77 32.17 3.86 -11.34
CA MET A 77 31.37 4.75 -10.51
C MET A 77 29.88 4.38 -10.57
N ALA A 78 29.36 4.08 -11.75
CA ALA A 78 27.98 3.63 -11.92
C ALA A 78 27.71 2.30 -11.18
N GLU A 79 28.66 1.35 -11.19
CA GLU A 79 28.55 0.11 -10.41
C GLU A 79 28.54 0.36 -8.91
N ARG A 80 29.40 1.29 -8.42
CA ARG A 80 29.41 1.69 -7.00
C ARG A 80 28.09 2.33 -6.59
N GLU A 81 27.55 3.23 -7.41
CA GLU A 81 26.25 3.86 -7.19
C GLU A 81 25.12 2.82 -7.17
N ALA A 82 25.09 1.90 -8.13
CA ALA A 82 24.13 0.79 -8.15
C ALA A 82 24.22 -0.06 -6.87
N ARG A 83 25.43 -0.37 -6.40
CA ARG A 83 25.63 -1.09 -5.14
C ARG A 83 25.08 -0.31 -3.95
N LEU A 84 25.31 1.00 -3.87
CA LEU A 84 24.77 1.84 -2.79
C LEU A 84 23.25 1.86 -2.80
N ILE A 85 22.62 2.00 -3.98
CA ILE A 85 21.16 1.94 -4.13
C ILE A 85 20.61 0.61 -3.60
N THR A 86 21.24 -0.53 -3.93
CA THR A 86 20.79 -1.83 -3.41
C THR A 86 20.94 -1.96 -1.90
N LEU A 87 21.97 -1.35 -1.30
CA LEU A 87 22.16 -1.35 0.15
C LEU A 87 21.13 -0.46 0.84
N GLU A 88 20.85 0.71 0.27
CA GLU A 88 19.81 1.62 0.77
C GLU A 88 18.43 0.95 0.74
N GLU A 89 18.09 0.27 -0.35
CA GLU A 89 16.83 -0.47 -0.44
C GLU A 89 16.75 -1.59 0.62
N LYS A 90 17.83 -2.34 0.84
CA LYS A 90 17.91 -3.36 1.89
C LYS A 90 17.74 -2.75 3.28
N LEU A 91 18.33 -1.59 3.55
CA LEU A 91 18.15 -0.89 4.82
C LEU A 91 16.71 -0.44 5.01
N LYS A 92 16.08 0.15 3.99
CA LYS A 92 14.65 0.52 4.03
C LYS A 92 13.76 -0.68 4.32
N ARG A 93 14.00 -1.82 3.66
CA ARG A 93 13.27 -3.07 3.93
C ARG A 93 13.45 -3.53 5.39
N ARG A 94 14.67 -3.55 5.90
CA ARG A 94 14.95 -3.92 7.30
C ARG A 94 14.30 -2.96 8.31
N GLU A 95 14.28 -1.66 8.02
CA GLU A 95 13.60 -0.67 8.85
C GLU A 95 12.08 -0.85 8.83
N GLU A 96 11.49 -1.12 7.67
CA GLU A 96 10.06 -1.42 7.55
C GLU A 96 9.69 -2.72 8.27
N GLU A 97 10.49 -3.76 8.12
CA GLU A 97 10.33 -5.03 8.86
C GLU A 97 10.44 -4.80 10.36
N ALA A 98 11.42 -4.03 10.83
CA ALA A 98 11.55 -3.67 12.24
C ALA A 98 10.36 -2.85 12.75
N LYS A 99 9.83 -1.92 11.94
CA LYS A 99 8.61 -1.16 12.27
C LYS A 99 7.40 -2.08 12.39
N LYS A 100 7.21 -3.01 11.44
CA LYS A 100 6.14 -4.02 11.48
C LYS A 100 6.27 -4.92 12.69
N GLU A 101 7.47 -5.40 12.99
CA GLU A 101 7.73 -6.24 14.17
C GLU A 101 7.45 -5.47 15.47
N ALA A 102 7.86 -4.19 15.55
CA ALA A 102 7.57 -3.33 16.68
C ALA A 102 6.06 -3.06 16.82
N GLU A 103 5.32 -2.88 15.72
CA GLU A 103 3.87 -2.72 15.72
C GLU A 103 3.17 -3.99 16.20
N VAL A 104 3.55 -5.17 15.69
CA VAL A 104 3.04 -6.47 16.14
C VAL A 104 3.29 -6.67 17.63
N LYS A 105 4.50 -6.36 18.12
CA LYS A 105 4.83 -6.42 19.55
C LYS A 105 3.97 -5.47 20.39
N LYS A 106 3.72 -4.24 19.91
CA LYS A 106 2.83 -3.28 20.58
C LYS A 106 1.39 -3.78 20.61
N LEU A 107 0.87 -4.30 19.50
CA LEU A 107 -0.49 -4.85 19.43
C LEU A 107 -0.64 -6.06 20.35
N ALA A 108 0.35 -6.95 20.39
CA ALA A 108 0.38 -8.09 21.31
C ALA A 108 0.39 -7.63 22.78
N ALA A 109 1.19 -6.62 23.12
CA ALA A 109 1.20 -6.02 24.47
C ALA A 109 -0.18 -5.45 24.84
N VAL A 110 -0.80 -4.65 23.94
CA VAL A 110 -2.14 -4.09 24.15
C VAL A 110 -3.20 -5.19 24.27
N GLN A 111 -3.12 -6.26 23.48
CA GLN A 111 -4.04 -7.40 23.58
C GLN A 111 -3.89 -8.13 24.91
N SER A 112 -2.66 -8.34 25.38
CA SER A 112 -2.42 -8.96 26.69
C SER A 112 -2.91 -8.09 27.85
N GLU A 113 -2.76 -6.77 27.77
CA GLU A 113 -3.33 -5.81 28.73
C GLU A 113 -4.86 -5.83 28.70
N LYS A 114 -5.47 -5.89 27.51
CA LYS A 114 -6.93 -5.98 27.36
C LYS A 114 -7.49 -7.29 27.91
N ALA A 115 -6.82 -8.42 27.66
CA ALA A 115 -7.23 -9.72 28.19
C ALA A 115 -7.27 -9.69 29.73
N LYS A 116 -6.23 -9.17 30.38
CA LYS A 116 -6.20 -9.00 31.85
C LYS A 116 -7.35 -8.14 32.36
N ASN A 117 -7.61 -7.01 31.71
CA ASN A 117 -8.69 -6.11 32.11
C ASN A 117 -10.09 -6.70 31.87
N GLN A 118 -10.25 -7.57 30.88
CA GLN A 118 -11.53 -8.21 30.58
C GLN A 118 -11.89 -9.25 31.65
N ASP A 119 -10.92 -10.06 32.06
CA ASP A 119 -11.08 -11.01 33.17
C ASP A 119 -11.46 -10.30 34.49
N ASP A 120 -10.90 -9.11 34.74
CA ASP A 120 -11.22 -8.27 35.90
C ASP A 120 -12.65 -7.68 35.85
N ILE A 121 -13.12 -7.30 34.66
CA ILE A 121 -14.49 -6.77 34.48
C ILE A 121 -15.52 -7.88 34.67
N GLU A 122 -15.29 -9.07 34.11
CA GLU A 122 -16.19 -10.23 34.26
C GLU A 122 -16.30 -10.64 35.73
N SER A 123 -15.17 -10.67 36.45
CA SER A 123 -15.14 -10.94 37.89
C SER A 123 -15.95 -9.91 38.70
N ARG A 124 -15.88 -8.63 38.34
CA ARG A 124 -16.65 -7.55 38.97
C ARG A 124 -18.15 -7.63 38.68
N ILE A 125 -18.54 -7.96 37.45
CA ILE A 125 -19.96 -8.12 37.07
C ILE A 125 -20.55 -9.30 37.84
N ALA A 126 -19.88 -10.45 37.88
CA ALA A 126 -20.36 -11.62 38.62
C ALA A 126 -20.54 -11.34 40.12
N ALA A 127 -19.62 -10.61 40.75
CA ALA A 127 -19.76 -10.18 42.15
C ALA A 127 -20.93 -9.19 42.35
N PHE A 128 -21.17 -8.30 41.38
CA PHE A 128 -22.28 -7.35 41.44
C PHE A 128 -23.64 -8.03 41.22
N GLU A 129 -23.76 -8.98 40.29
CA GLU A 129 -24.98 -9.76 40.06
C GLU A 129 -25.39 -10.58 41.29
N GLN A 130 -24.42 -11.14 42.01
CA GLN A 130 -24.68 -11.81 43.30
C GLN A 130 -25.21 -10.83 44.36
N THR A 131 -24.86 -9.55 44.27
CA THR A 131 -25.32 -8.51 45.20
C THR A 131 -26.69 -7.93 44.78
N LEU A 132 -27.01 -7.92 43.48
CA LEU A 132 -28.30 -7.50 42.90
C LEU A 132 -29.41 -8.55 43.08
N SER A 133 -29.59 -9.01 44.29
CA SER A 133 -30.81 -9.72 44.68
C SER A 133 -32.04 -8.81 44.45
N MET A 134 -33.07 -9.28 43.71
CA MET A 134 -34.25 -8.46 43.43
C MET A 134 -34.96 -8.11 44.75
N PRO A 135 -35.24 -6.83 45.07
CA PRO A 135 -35.91 -6.49 46.32
C PRO A 135 -37.31 -7.11 46.40
N CYS A 136 -37.92 -7.26 47.56
CA CYS A 136 -39.26 -7.82 47.67
C CYS A 136 -40.31 -6.73 47.40
N PRO A 137 -41.29 -6.94 46.51
CA PRO A 137 -42.29 -5.92 46.21
C PRO A 137 -43.28 -5.68 47.36
N LEU A 138 -43.39 -6.60 48.32
CA LEU A 138 -44.28 -6.47 49.48
C LEU A 138 -43.62 -5.74 50.65
N CYS A 139 -42.44 -6.18 51.08
CA CYS A 139 -41.80 -5.64 52.28
C CYS A 139 -40.68 -4.62 51.99
N ARG A 140 -40.19 -4.51 50.73
CA ARG A 140 -39.10 -3.65 50.26
C ARG A 140 -37.72 -3.83 50.94
N ASN A 141 -37.67 -4.45 52.11
CA ASN A 141 -36.47 -4.67 52.90
C ASN A 141 -35.84 -6.07 52.71
N GLY A 142 -36.60 -7.01 52.15
CA GLY A 142 -36.10 -8.35 51.83
C GLY A 142 -35.74 -8.51 50.36
N SER A 143 -35.00 -9.56 50.04
CA SER A 143 -34.72 -9.94 48.67
C SER A 143 -35.53 -11.18 48.26
N VAL A 144 -35.84 -11.28 46.97
CA VAL A 144 -36.55 -12.40 46.36
C VAL A 144 -35.51 -13.38 45.82
N GLU A 145 -35.54 -14.59 46.35
CA GLU A 145 -34.67 -15.69 45.93
C GLU A 145 -35.48 -16.71 45.13
N GLU A 146 -34.83 -17.25 44.10
CA GLU A 146 -35.35 -18.37 43.33
C GLU A 146 -35.08 -19.68 44.07
N LYS A 147 -36.14 -20.44 44.37
CA LYS A 147 -36.06 -21.74 45.02
C LYS A 147 -36.76 -22.78 44.16
N THR A 148 -36.26 -24.01 44.20
CA THR A 148 -36.88 -25.15 43.52
C THR A 148 -37.61 -26.02 44.53
N THR A 149 -38.82 -26.42 44.19
CA THR A 149 -39.56 -27.43 44.95
C THR A 149 -39.00 -28.83 44.65
N ASP A 150 -39.26 -29.81 45.52
CA ASP A 150 -38.87 -31.22 45.30
C ASP A 150 -39.43 -31.80 43.99
N LYS A 151 -40.50 -31.18 43.45
CA LYS A 151 -41.14 -31.54 42.17
C LYS A 151 -40.53 -30.81 40.96
N GLY A 152 -39.42 -30.10 41.13
CA GLY A 152 -38.70 -29.39 40.08
C GLY A 152 -39.34 -28.09 39.60
N LYS A 153 -40.42 -27.61 40.23
CA LYS A 153 -41.01 -26.30 39.91
C LYS A 153 -40.29 -25.18 40.65
N VAL A 154 -39.90 -24.15 39.91
CA VAL A 154 -39.31 -22.91 40.44
C VAL A 154 -40.39 -22.06 41.11
N PHE A 155 -40.05 -21.47 42.25
CA PHE A 155 -40.84 -20.44 42.90
C PHE A 155 -39.94 -19.34 43.46
N TYR A 156 -40.46 -18.13 43.47
CA TYR A 156 -39.79 -16.93 43.97
C TYR A 156 -40.30 -16.64 45.37
N SER A 157 -39.40 -16.66 46.36
CA SER A 157 -39.75 -16.43 47.77
C SER A 157 -38.92 -15.31 48.38
N CYS A 158 -39.52 -14.54 49.28
CA CYS A 158 -38.74 -13.57 50.05
C CYS A 158 -37.88 -14.28 51.12
N ASN A 159 -36.64 -13.84 51.30
CA ASN A 159 -35.73 -14.35 52.34
C ASN A 159 -36.16 -13.91 53.77
N GLN A 160 -36.87 -12.80 53.91
CA GLN A 160 -37.28 -12.29 55.23
C GLN A 160 -38.37 -13.15 55.89
N LYS A 161 -38.14 -13.57 57.14
CA LYS A 161 -39.08 -14.42 57.92
C LYS A 161 -40.44 -13.76 58.17
N ASP A 162 -40.46 -12.43 58.25
CA ASP A 162 -41.68 -11.66 58.49
C ASP A 162 -42.50 -11.42 57.20
N CYS A 163 -41.96 -11.79 56.03
CA CYS A 163 -42.62 -11.59 54.73
C CYS A 163 -43.05 -12.92 54.10
N ARG A 164 -44.35 -13.16 54.02
CA ARG A 164 -44.92 -14.38 53.42
C ARG A 164 -45.07 -14.31 51.89
N PHE A 165 -44.19 -13.58 51.20
CA PHE A 165 -44.26 -13.43 49.76
C PHE A 165 -43.79 -14.70 49.04
N VAL A 166 -44.68 -15.28 48.22
CA VAL A 166 -44.39 -16.43 47.36
C VAL A 166 -45.07 -16.22 46.01
N SER A 167 -44.33 -16.39 44.91
CA SER A 167 -44.85 -16.31 43.55
C SER A 167 -44.32 -17.48 42.71
N TRP A 168 -45.14 -18.01 41.81
CA TRP A 168 -44.69 -19.03 40.84
C TRP A 168 -43.98 -18.41 39.64
N ASP A 169 -44.42 -17.21 39.26
CA ASP A 169 -43.86 -16.46 38.15
C ASP A 169 -42.92 -15.37 38.67
N LYS A 170 -41.95 -14.95 37.85
CA LYS A 170 -40.96 -13.95 38.21
C LYS A 170 -41.65 -12.59 38.49
N PRO A 171 -41.54 -12.03 39.70
CA PRO A 171 -42.18 -10.78 40.04
C PRO A 171 -41.32 -9.57 39.64
N TYR A 172 -41.95 -8.53 39.10
CA TYR A 172 -41.35 -7.25 38.76
C TYR A 172 -41.99 -6.12 39.57
N HIS A 173 -41.20 -5.14 40.03
CA HIS A 173 -41.64 -3.96 40.82
C HIS A 173 -42.33 -2.90 39.97
N PHE A 174 -43.31 -3.35 39.21
CA PHE A 174 -44.13 -2.49 38.39
C PHE A 174 -45.51 -2.38 38.99
N GLU A 175 -45.98 -1.15 39.18
CA GLU A 175 -47.31 -0.88 39.67
C GLU A 175 -48.34 -1.09 38.56
N CYS A 176 -49.41 -1.84 38.85
CA CYS A 176 -50.47 -2.06 37.88
C CYS A 176 -51.29 -0.76 37.67
N PRO A 177 -51.45 -0.25 36.45
CA PRO A 177 -52.17 1.00 36.20
C PRO A 177 -53.67 0.89 36.45
N LEU A 178 -54.25 -0.31 36.35
CA LEU A 178 -55.69 -0.54 36.55
C LEU A 178 -56.08 -0.72 38.02
N CYS A 179 -55.31 -1.49 38.81
CA CYS A 179 -55.70 -1.86 40.18
C CYS A 179 -54.69 -1.45 41.25
N LYS A 180 -53.62 -0.74 40.88
CA LYS A 180 -52.55 -0.25 41.77
C LYS A 180 -51.88 -1.36 42.60
N ASN A 181 -51.84 -2.59 42.07
CA ASN A 181 -51.08 -3.68 42.68
C ASN A 181 -49.57 -3.35 42.64
N PRO A 182 -48.79 -3.62 43.70
CA PRO A 182 -47.39 -3.18 43.80
C PRO A 182 -46.40 -3.97 42.91
N TYR A 183 -46.84 -5.07 42.30
CA TYR A 183 -46.01 -5.86 41.39
C TYR A 183 -46.82 -6.50 40.26
N LEU A 184 -46.11 -6.85 39.20
CA LEU A 184 -46.60 -7.65 38.08
C LEU A 184 -45.78 -8.94 37.98
N THR A 185 -46.33 -9.95 37.32
CA THR A 185 -45.66 -11.24 37.11
C THR A 185 -45.39 -11.49 35.64
N GLU A 186 -44.28 -12.15 35.35
CA GLU A 186 -43.94 -12.56 33.99
C GLU A 186 -44.87 -13.65 33.48
N VAL A 187 -45.36 -13.51 32.25
CA VAL A 187 -46.17 -14.52 31.58
C VAL A 187 -45.72 -14.65 30.14
N ILE A 188 -45.60 -15.87 29.64
CA ILE A 188 -45.31 -16.12 28.23
C ILE A 188 -46.59 -15.86 27.44
N THR A 189 -46.55 -14.89 26.51
CA THR A 189 -47.69 -14.54 25.65
C THR A 189 -47.80 -15.55 24.49
N SER A 190 -48.95 -15.61 23.80
CA SER A 190 -49.18 -16.48 22.63
C SER A 190 -48.19 -16.31 21.47
N SER A 191 -47.33 -15.29 21.50
CA SER A 191 -46.29 -15.02 20.50
C SER A 191 -44.88 -15.43 20.98
N ASP A 192 -44.79 -16.28 22.01
CA ASP A 192 -43.56 -16.74 22.68
C ASP A 192 -42.68 -15.62 23.26
N THR A 193 -43.22 -14.39 23.35
CA THR A 193 -42.55 -13.27 23.99
C THR A 193 -42.95 -13.14 25.47
N PRO A 194 -41.99 -12.86 26.37
CA PRO A 194 -42.28 -12.58 27.78
C PRO A 194 -43.06 -11.26 27.92
N GLY A 195 -44.24 -11.38 28.53
CA GLY A 195 -45.14 -10.30 28.86
C GLY A 195 -45.32 -10.14 30.37
N LEU A 196 -46.05 -9.11 30.76
CA LEU A 196 -46.36 -8.81 32.17
C LEU A 196 -47.85 -8.88 32.40
N LYS A 197 -48.27 -9.59 33.45
CA LYS A 197 -49.67 -9.73 33.85
C LYS A 197 -49.86 -9.33 35.32
N CYS A 198 -51.05 -8.80 35.64
CA CYS A 198 -51.41 -8.58 37.03
C CYS A 198 -51.77 -9.91 37.72
N PRO A 199 -51.19 -10.21 38.90
CA PRO A 199 -51.49 -11.44 39.64
C PRO A 199 -52.89 -11.43 40.30
N ARG A 200 -53.54 -10.27 40.37
CA ARG A 200 -54.86 -10.13 41.00
C ARG A 200 -55.95 -10.68 40.07
N ALA A 201 -56.68 -11.70 40.52
CA ALA A 201 -57.75 -12.33 39.74
C ALA A 201 -58.86 -11.36 39.28
N SER A 202 -59.09 -10.27 40.02
CA SER A 202 -60.08 -9.24 39.66
C SER A 202 -59.57 -8.21 38.65
N CYS A 203 -58.35 -8.35 38.13
CA CYS A 203 -57.72 -7.40 37.20
C CYS A 203 -57.29 -8.11 35.92
N THR A 204 -57.69 -7.56 34.77
CA THR A 204 -57.42 -8.09 33.43
C THR A 204 -56.21 -7.44 32.73
N TYR A 205 -55.35 -6.75 33.48
CA TYR A 205 -54.17 -6.09 32.91
C TYR A 205 -53.14 -7.12 32.39
N SER A 206 -52.76 -6.98 31.12
CA SER A 206 -51.73 -7.78 30.45
C SER A 206 -50.95 -6.93 29.44
N GLN A 207 -49.66 -7.19 29.30
CA GLN A 207 -48.76 -6.50 28.38
C GLN A 207 -47.87 -7.51 27.66
N ASN A 208 -47.48 -7.21 26.43
CA ASN A 208 -46.70 -8.14 25.60
C ASN A 208 -45.18 -7.90 25.65
N ASN A 209 -44.72 -7.03 26.56
CA ASN A 209 -43.31 -6.64 26.72
C ASN A 209 -42.97 -6.50 28.23
N LEU A 210 -41.68 -6.63 28.58
CA LEU A 210 -41.16 -6.45 29.96
C LEU A 210 -40.92 -4.97 30.36
N LEU A 211 -41.43 -4.02 29.58
CA LEU A 211 -41.27 -2.59 29.87
C LEU A 211 -42.16 -2.16 31.04
N PRO A 212 -41.74 -1.14 31.83
CA PRO A 212 -42.60 -0.53 32.83
C PRO A 212 -43.97 -0.15 32.23
N PRO A 213 -45.09 -0.39 32.95
CA PRO A 213 -46.44 -0.05 32.52
C PRO A 213 -46.61 1.35 31.93
N ALA A 214 -45.98 2.35 32.56
CA ALA A 214 -45.99 3.73 32.07
C ALA A 214 -45.39 3.87 30.67
N GLN A 215 -44.28 3.19 30.39
CA GLN A 215 -43.59 3.25 29.09
C GLN A 215 -44.33 2.47 28.01
N HIS A 216 -44.87 1.30 28.34
CA HIS A 216 -45.67 0.50 27.41
C HIS A 216 -46.96 1.22 27.00
N MET A 217 -47.65 1.87 27.95
CA MET A 217 -48.83 2.67 27.64
C MET A 217 -48.47 3.90 26.80
N ALA A 218 -47.32 4.54 27.05
CA ALA A 218 -46.83 5.65 26.23
C ALA A 218 -46.46 5.21 24.80
N ALA A 219 -45.82 4.05 24.65
CA ALA A 219 -45.45 3.48 23.35
C ALA A 219 -46.70 3.10 22.50
N ASN A 220 -47.76 2.62 23.14
CA ASN A 220 -49.03 2.31 22.48
C ASN A 220 -49.92 3.54 22.24
N ALA A 221 -49.62 4.68 22.88
CA ALA A 221 -50.34 5.95 22.71
C ALA A 221 -49.71 6.87 21.65
N ALA A 222 -48.59 6.49 21.04
CA ALA A 222 -48.01 7.22 19.92
C ALA A 222 -48.95 7.16 18.68
N PRO A 223 -49.18 8.27 17.96
CA PRO A 223 -50.13 8.28 16.85
C PRO A 223 -49.66 7.36 15.73
N THR A 224 -50.48 6.36 15.41
CA THR A 224 -50.35 5.58 14.17
C THR A 224 -50.35 6.52 12.97
N GLU A 225 -49.39 6.34 12.06
CA GLU A 225 -49.25 7.05 10.80
C GLU A 225 -50.58 7.18 10.03
N PRO A 226 -50.86 8.30 9.35
CA PRO A 226 -52.13 8.48 8.64
C PRO A 226 -52.25 7.49 7.46
N PRO A 227 -53.45 6.94 7.21
CA PRO A 227 -53.65 5.88 6.21
C PRO A 227 -53.31 6.36 4.79
N PRO A 228 -52.80 5.47 3.90
CA PRO A 228 -52.38 5.85 2.56
C PRO A 228 -53.56 6.37 1.74
N LYS A 229 -53.39 7.59 1.19
CA LYS A 229 -54.40 8.25 0.34
C LYS A 229 -54.63 7.40 -0.92
N LYS A 230 -55.87 6.93 -1.12
CA LYS A 230 -56.29 6.23 -2.35
C LYS A 230 -56.15 7.17 -3.55
N LYS A 231 -55.33 6.79 -4.54
CA LYS A 231 -55.18 7.55 -5.79
C LYS A 231 -56.49 7.48 -6.58
N LYS A 232 -57.07 8.64 -6.92
CA LYS A 232 -58.26 8.76 -7.78
C LYS A 232 -57.88 8.36 -9.21
N LEU A 233 -58.46 7.28 -9.74
CA LEU A 233 -58.23 6.84 -11.11
C LEU A 233 -58.96 7.78 -12.09
N VAL A 234 -58.22 8.68 -12.76
CA VAL A 234 -58.79 9.52 -13.82
C VAL A 234 -58.76 8.71 -15.13
N ARG A 235 -59.94 8.33 -15.65
CA ARG A 235 -60.04 7.73 -16.99
C ARG A 235 -59.78 8.80 -18.05
N ARG A 236 -58.72 8.62 -18.84
CA ARG A 236 -58.43 9.47 -20.01
C ARG A 236 -59.51 9.23 -21.07
N VAL A 237 -60.31 10.25 -21.37
CA VAL A 237 -61.29 10.23 -22.47
C VAL A 237 -60.52 10.27 -23.79
N LYS A 238 -60.67 9.25 -24.62
CA LYS A 238 -60.07 9.16 -25.96
C LYS A 238 -61.00 9.87 -26.95
N ARG A 239 -60.68 11.10 -27.35
CA ARG A 239 -61.40 11.79 -28.43
C ARG A 239 -61.17 11.03 -29.75
N ARG A 240 -62.25 10.68 -30.45
CA ARG A 240 -62.21 10.03 -31.76
C ARG A 240 -62.34 11.09 -32.86
N ARG A 241 -61.35 11.06 -33.75
CA ARG A 241 -61.17 11.67 -35.08
C ARG A 241 -61.23 13.18 -35.17
#